data_AF-A0A7L2QYU2-F1
#
_entry.id   AF-A0A7L2QYU2-F1
#
_cell.length_a   1.000
_cell.length_b   1.000
_cell.length_c   1.000
_cell.angle_alpha   90.00
_cell.angle_beta   90.00
_cell.angle_gamma   90.00
#
_symmetry.space_group_name_H-M   'P 1'
#
loop_
_entity.id
_entity.type
_entity.pdbx_description
1 polymer ?
#
loop_
_entity_poly.entity_id
_entity_poly.type
_entity_poly.pdbx_seq_one_letter_code
_entity_poly.pdbx_strand_id
1 'polypeptide(L)'
;DYRVSLQGNFFGRNDTYMTFPEYSPRKHIKLDPPMNIQSNATASKCQIWWSVRNVPWYLAEILQYELQYKEYSMSWEVALNKTLPSSLPPVEIEATELRSGIAYTARVRCKVSENENSYHSQWSEWSQATVFQRADVPKVSEKILNTKTMQYLFIPLSFGTLLYLFWSCKLSSRYCCFLALGQKASPALTFPHQLLSFSHSIVCTMEILR
;
A
#
# COMPACT_ATOMS: atom_id res chain seq x y z
N ASP A 1 -30.32 -17.96 39.63
CA ASP A 1 -29.04 -17.75 40.31
C ASP A 1 -28.60 -19.03 41.00
N TYR A 2 -27.32 -19.13 41.35
CA TYR A 2 -26.72 -20.38 41.85
C TYR A 2 -26.17 -20.18 43.25
N ARG A 3 -26.32 -21.19 44.09
CA ARG A 3 -25.64 -21.26 45.37
C ARG A 3 -24.37 -22.08 45.18
N VAL A 4 -23.22 -21.45 45.40
CA VAL A 4 -21.92 -22.12 45.30
C VAL A 4 -21.42 -22.39 46.70
N SER A 5 -21.05 -23.64 46.98
CA SER A 5 -20.49 -24.04 48.28
C SER A 5 -19.16 -24.77 48.11
N LEU A 6 -18.16 -24.38 48.88
CA LEU A 6 -16.89 -25.11 48.98
C LEU A 6 -17.00 -26.17 50.07
N GLN A 7 -16.88 -27.43 49.69
CA GLN A 7 -16.82 -28.57 50.60
C GLN A 7 -15.39 -29.10 50.64
N GLY A 8 -14.93 -29.50 51.83
CA GLY A 8 -13.63 -30.16 51.98
C GLY A 8 -13.69 -31.18 53.11
N ASN A 9 -12.73 -32.11 53.07
CA ASN A 9 -12.57 -33.11 54.12
C ASN A 9 -11.31 -32.78 54.92
N PHE A 10 -11.49 -32.34 56.16
CA PHE A 10 -10.40 -32.21 57.12
C PHE A 10 -10.62 -33.19 58.27
N PHE A 11 -9.58 -33.93 58.63
CA PHE A 11 -9.60 -34.92 59.73
C PHE A 11 -10.75 -35.96 59.62
N GLY A 12 -11.15 -36.34 58.40
CA GLY A 12 -12.20 -37.34 58.19
C GLY A 12 -13.63 -36.80 58.33
N ARG A 13 -13.81 -35.49 58.54
CA ARG A 13 -15.12 -34.83 58.53
C ARG A 13 -15.29 -34.00 57.25
N ASN A 14 -16.46 -34.15 56.62
CA ASN A 14 -16.87 -33.30 55.52
C ASN A 14 -17.48 -32.02 56.10
N ASP A 15 -16.77 -30.90 56.03
CA ASP A 15 -17.29 -29.60 56.43
C ASP A 15 -17.53 -28.73 55.18
N THR A 16 -18.57 -27.89 55.25
CA THR A 16 -18.82 -26.87 54.23
C THR A 16 -18.25 -25.55 54.71
N TYR A 17 -17.19 -25.06 54.06
CA TYR A 17 -16.38 -23.96 54.56
C TYR A 17 -16.85 -22.59 54.10
N MET A 18 -17.42 -22.50 52.90
CA MET A 18 -17.82 -21.23 52.32
C MET A 18 -19.07 -21.41 51.49
N THR A 19 -20.12 -20.63 51.79
CA THR A 19 -21.29 -20.49 50.92
C THR A 19 -21.23 -19.10 50.31
N PHE A 20 -21.06 -19.01 49.00
CA PHE A 20 -21.21 -17.75 48.30
C PHE A 20 -22.72 -17.49 48.15
N PRO A 21 -23.26 -16.43 48.77
CA PRO A 21 -24.63 -16.05 48.53
C PRO A 21 -24.80 -15.67 47.06
N GLU A 22 -25.88 -16.17 46.46
CA GLU A 22 -26.40 -15.85 45.12
C GLU A 22 -25.37 -15.45 44.06
N TYR A 23 -24.68 -16.45 43.48
CA TYR A 23 -23.78 -16.24 42.34
C TYR A 23 -24.56 -16.32 41.02
N SER A 24 -24.38 -15.32 40.15
CA SER A 24 -24.99 -15.29 38.81
C SER A 24 -23.89 -15.45 37.74
N PRO A 25 -23.66 -16.66 37.19
CA PRO A 25 -22.60 -16.92 36.20
C PRO A 25 -22.70 -16.03 34.96
N ARG A 26 -23.93 -15.73 34.51
CA ARG A 26 -24.19 -14.83 33.37
C ARG A 26 -23.63 -13.42 33.55
N LYS A 27 -23.35 -13.01 34.79
CA LYS A 27 -22.80 -11.69 35.12
C LYS A 27 -21.28 -11.70 35.31
N HIS A 28 -20.64 -12.86 35.23
CA HIS A 28 -19.23 -13.06 35.54
C HIS A 28 -18.53 -13.87 34.44
N ILE A 29 -18.88 -13.59 33.17
CA ILE A 29 -18.32 -14.31 32.02
C ILE A 29 -16.89 -13.79 31.75
N LYS A 30 -15.93 -14.69 31.58
CA LYS A 30 -14.61 -14.39 31.02
C LYS A 30 -14.33 -15.38 29.90
N LEU A 31 -14.18 -14.87 28.69
CA LEU A 31 -13.98 -15.68 27.49
C LEU A 31 -12.49 -16.03 27.31
N ASP A 32 -12.24 -17.12 26.58
CA ASP A 32 -10.90 -17.43 26.09
C ASP A 32 -10.44 -16.35 25.08
N PRO A 33 -9.14 -16.02 25.05
CA PRO A 33 -8.60 -15.08 24.08
C PRO A 33 -8.78 -15.60 22.63
N PRO A 34 -8.99 -14.71 21.65
CA PRO A 34 -8.96 -15.08 20.23
C PRO A 34 -7.64 -15.77 19.84
N MET A 35 -7.68 -16.66 18.85
CA MET A 35 -6.52 -17.42 18.38
C MET A 35 -6.42 -17.45 16.85
N ASN A 36 -5.35 -18.05 16.33
CA ASN A 36 -5.08 -18.17 14.90
C ASN A 36 -5.16 -16.83 14.18
N ILE A 37 -4.50 -15.81 14.73
CA ILE A 37 -4.51 -14.49 14.10
C ILE A 37 -3.74 -14.56 12.79
N GLN A 38 -4.39 -14.14 11.72
CA GLN A 38 -3.82 -14.09 10.38
C GLN A 38 -4.00 -12.68 9.84
N SER A 39 -3.08 -12.27 8.97
CA SER A 39 -3.14 -10.97 8.31
C SER A 39 -3.01 -11.13 6.80
N ASN A 40 -3.89 -10.47 6.06
CA ASN A 40 -3.77 -10.31 4.62
C ASN A 40 -3.58 -8.81 4.32
N ALA A 41 -2.36 -8.45 3.94
CA ALA A 41 -2.01 -7.08 3.64
C ALA A 41 -1.96 -6.84 2.14
N THR A 42 -2.71 -5.83 1.70
CA THR A 42 -2.66 -5.28 0.35
C THR A 42 -2.07 -3.88 0.39
N ALA A 43 -1.87 -3.27 -0.78
CA ALA A 43 -1.37 -1.90 -0.86
C ALA A 43 -2.36 -0.85 -0.34
N SER A 44 -3.66 -1.15 -0.29
CA SER A 44 -4.73 -0.24 0.15
C SER A 44 -5.23 -0.51 1.57
N LYS A 45 -5.13 -1.74 2.06
CA LYS A 45 -5.60 -2.11 3.41
C LYS A 45 -4.95 -3.37 3.95
N CYS A 46 -4.96 -3.53 5.26
CA CYS A 46 -4.62 -4.77 5.93
C CYS A 46 -5.86 -5.37 6.60
N GLN A 47 -6.17 -6.61 6.24
CA GLN A 47 -7.25 -7.37 6.84
C GLN A 47 -6.67 -8.32 7.89
N ILE A 48 -7.28 -8.36 9.08
CA ILE A 48 -6.86 -9.26 10.15
C ILE A 48 -8.03 -10.20 10.50
N TRP A 49 -7.72 -11.50 10.54
CA TRP A 49 -8.64 -12.58 10.87
C TRP A 49 -8.23 -13.27 12.17
N TRP A 50 -9.18 -13.88 12.85
CA TRP A 50 -8.94 -14.72 14.03
C TRP A 50 -10.05 -15.77 14.16
N SER A 51 -9.86 -16.69 15.10
CA SER A 51 -10.85 -17.69 15.50
C SER A 51 -11.11 -17.58 16.99
N VAL A 52 -12.32 -17.94 17.41
CA VAL A 52 -12.69 -18.10 18.83
C VAL A 52 -12.98 -19.56 19.12
N ARG A 53 -12.58 -20.05 20.29
CA ARG A 53 -12.79 -21.46 20.70
C ARG A 53 -13.72 -21.48 21.91
N ASN A 54 -14.50 -22.56 22.03
CA ASN A 54 -15.37 -22.82 23.19
C ASN A 54 -16.41 -21.73 23.47
N VAL A 55 -16.74 -20.90 22.48
CA VAL A 55 -17.79 -19.90 22.60
C VAL A 55 -19.10 -20.53 22.12
N PRO A 56 -20.14 -20.61 22.96
CA PRO A 56 -21.46 -21.03 22.53
C PRO A 56 -22.01 -20.12 21.43
N TRP A 57 -22.75 -20.69 20.48
CA TRP A 57 -23.26 -19.97 19.30
C TRP A 57 -24.03 -18.68 19.67
N TYR A 58 -24.84 -18.73 20.73
CA TYR A 58 -25.64 -17.58 21.19
C TYR A 58 -24.79 -16.44 21.78
N LEU A 59 -23.58 -16.73 22.28
CA LEU A 59 -22.64 -15.69 22.70
C LEU A 59 -21.84 -15.16 21.52
N ALA A 60 -21.54 -16.00 20.53
CA ALA A 60 -20.73 -15.64 19.37
C ALA A 60 -21.32 -14.46 18.57
N GLU A 61 -22.64 -14.36 18.51
CA GLU A 61 -23.38 -13.29 17.81
C GLU A 61 -23.32 -11.94 18.53
N ILE A 62 -23.08 -11.95 19.85
CA ILE A 62 -23.08 -10.77 20.71
C ILE A 62 -21.66 -10.44 21.21
N LEU A 63 -20.62 -10.95 20.56
CA LEU A 63 -19.25 -10.61 20.91
C LEU A 63 -18.85 -9.25 20.37
N GLN A 64 -18.19 -8.49 21.25
CA GLN A 64 -17.46 -7.28 20.94
C GLN A 64 -15.96 -7.59 20.92
N TYR A 65 -15.26 -7.05 19.94
CA TYR A 65 -13.82 -7.24 19.78
C TYR A 65 -13.08 -5.92 19.93
N GLU A 66 -11.86 -6.01 20.42
CA GLU A 66 -10.91 -4.90 20.41
C GLU A 66 -9.62 -5.38 19.76
N LEU A 67 -9.27 -4.72 18.66
CA LEU A 67 -7.99 -4.87 18.00
C LEU A 67 -7.05 -3.79 18.53
N GLN A 68 -5.86 -4.20 18.95
CA GLN A 68 -4.79 -3.28 19.29
C GLN A 68 -3.58 -3.56 18.42
N TYR A 69 -3.01 -2.52 17.80
CA TYR A 69 -1.85 -2.64 16.95
C TYR A 69 -0.86 -1.49 17.16
N LYS A 70 0.42 -1.76 16.90
CA LYS A 70 1.52 -0.80 17.05
C LYS A 70 2.64 -1.11 16.08
N GLU A 71 3.55 -0.17 15.85
CA GLU A 71 4.82 -0.49 15.19
C GLU A 71 5.58 -1.55 16.00
N TYR A 72 6.31 -2.44 15.31
CA TYR A 72 6.97 -3.59 15.93
C TYR A 72 7.89 -3.19 17.09
N SER A 73 8.65 -2.11 16.93
CA SER A 73 9.62 -1.58 17.90
C SER A 73 9.02 -0.75 19.05
N MET A 74 7.75 -0.36 18.96
CA MET A 74 7.12 0.53 19.95
C MET A 74 6.61 -0.21 21.20
N SER A 75 6.31 0.52 22.28
CA SER A 75 5.62 -0.02 23.46
C SER A 75 4.12 -0.22 23.19
N TRP A 76 3.47 -1.11 23.96
CA TRP A 76 2.01 -1.26 23.93
C TRP A 76 1.25 -0.06 24.51
N GLU A 77 1.92 0.83 25.24
CA GLU A 77 1.32 2.06 25.79
C GLU A 77 0.95 3.07 24.71
N VAL A 78 1.64 3.04 23.56
CA VAL A 78 1.39 3.93 22.41
C VAL A 78 0.62 3.23 21.28
N ALA A 79 0.05 2.06 21.58
CA ALA A 79 -0.68 1.28 20.58
C ALA A 79 -2.01 1.93 20.21
N LEU A 80 -2.41 1.72 18.96
CA LEU A 80 -3.69 2.17 18.41
C LEU A 80 -4.74 1.10 18.68
N ASN A 81 -5.90 1.53 19.18
CA ASN A 81 -7.04 0.67 19.51
C ASN A 81 -8.16 0.87 18.49
N LYS A 82 -8.75 -0.22 18.02
CA LYS A 82 -9.90 -0.23 17.12
C LYS A 82 -10.98 -1.11 17.75
N THR A 83 -12.00 -0.47 18.27
CA THR A 83 -13.16 -1.14 18.88
C THR A 83 -14.16 -1.51 17.79
N LEU A 84 -14.64 -2.75 17.82
CA LEU A 84 -15.52 -3.31 16.80
C LEU A 84 -16.86 -3.67 17.44
N PRO A 85 -17.95 -2.94 17.11
CA PRO A 85 -19.20 -3.04 17.86
C PRO A 85 -19.93 -4.38 17.68
N SER A 86 -19.80 -5.06 16.53
CA SER A 86 -20.17 -6.48 16.34
C SER A 86 -19.91 -6.89 14.88
N SER A 87 -18.67 -7.22 14.54
CA SER A 87 -18.37 -7.85 13.25
C SER A 87 -17.54 -9.08 13.48
N LEU A 88 -17.99 -10.21 12.93
CA LEU A 88 -17.11 -11.35 12.72
C LEU A 88 -15.88 -10.87 11.92
N PRO A 89 -14.70 -11.49 12.11
CA PRO A 89 -13.53 -11.17 11.30
C PRO A 89 -13.84 -11.27 9.79
N PRO A 90 -13.18 -10.48 8.93
CA PRO A 90 -12.05 -9.57 9.21
C PRO A 90 -12.37 -8.24 9.87
N VAL A 91 -11.35 -7.68 10.52
CA VAL A 91 -11.20 -6.23 10.69
C VAL A 91 -10.27 -5.66 9.62
N GLU A 92 -10.59 -4.46 9.13
CA GLU A 92 -9.76 -3.74 8.16
C GLU A 92 -9.02 -2.59 8.85
N ILE A 93 -7.72 -2.50 8.61
CA ILE A 93 -6.87 -1.35 8.92
C ILE A 93 -6.57 -0.64 7.60
N GLU A 94 -6.92 0.64 7.52
CA GLU A 94 -6.73 1.41 6.30
C GLU A 94 -5.25 1.66 6.02
N ALA A 95 -4.89 1.75 4.74
CA ALA A 95 -3.53 2.14 4.34
C ALA A 95 -3.09 3.48 4.94
N THR A 96 -4.01 4.40 5.21
CA THR A 96 -3.71 5.70 5.81
C THR A 96 -3.28 5.59 7.27
N GLU A 97 -3.69 4.53 7.96
CA GLU A 97 -3.28 4.21 9.33
C GLU A 97 -1.89 3.55 9.38
N LEU A 98 -1.37 3.08 8.24
CA LEU A 98 -0.15 2.27 8.13
C LEU A 98 0.92 2.90 7.24
N ARG A 99 2.14 2.97 7.75
CA ARG A 99 3.31 3.44 7.00
C ARG A 99 3.87 2.32 6.12
N SER A 100 4.20 2.65 4.86
CA SER A 100 4.87 1.70 3.95
C SER A 100 6.25 1.32 4.47
N GLY A 101 6.65 0.07 4.30
CA GLY A 101 7.97 -0.41 4.74
C GLY A 101 8.14 -0.63 6.24
N ILE A 102 7.08 -0.42 7.05
CA ILE A 102 7.12 -0.60 8.50
C ILE A 102 6.37 -1.87 8.91
N ALA A 103 7.00 -2.70 9.75
CA ALA A 103 6.37 -3.85 10.36
C ALA A 103 5.56 -3.41 11.60
N TYR A 104 4.35 -3.94 11.70
CA TYR A 104 3.44 -3.73 12.81
C TYR A 104 3.19 -5.05 13.53
N THR A 105 2.73 -4.97 14.78
CA THR A 105 2.23 -6.11 15.52
C THR A 105 0.82 -5.83 16.02
N ALA A 106 -0.06 -6.83 15.91
CA ALA A 106 -1.45 -6.75 16.31
C ALA A 106 -1.78 -7.86 17.32
N ARG A 107 -2.68 -7.54 18.25
CA ARG A 107 -3.32 -8.47 19.19
C ARG A 107 -4.79 -8.12 19.32
N VAL A 108 -5.60 -9.12 19.67
CA VAL A 108 -7.06 -9.02 19.72
C VAL A 108 -7.53 -9.57 21.06
N ARG A 109 -8.57 -8.97 21.64
CA ARG A 109 -9.32 -9.51 22.76
C ARG A 109 -10.80 -9.40 22.50
N CYS A 110 -11.60 -10.13 23.26
CA CYS A 110 -13.05 -10.16 23.11
C CYS A 110 -13.75 -10.04 24.45
N LYS A 111 -14.99 -9.58 24.41
CA LYS A 111 -15.95 -9.62 25.51
C LYS A 111 -17.36 -9.75 24.94
N VAL A 112 -18.33 -10.05 25.78
CA VAL A 112 -19.75 -9.89 25.44
C VAL A 112 -20.05 -8.39 25.33
N SER A 113 -20.78 -8.02 24.28
CA SER A 113 -21.18 -6.65 23.98
C SER A 113 -21.91 -6.03 25.16
N GLU A 114 -21.59 -4.77 25.45
CA GLU A 114 -22.24 -4.00 26.52
C GLU A 114 -23.71 -3.68 26.22
N ASN A 115 -24.12 -3.80 24.95
CA ASN A 115 -25.52 -3.62 24.55
C ASN A 115 -26.43 -4.74 25.09
N GLU A 116 -25.87 -5.88 25.51
CA GLU A 116 -26.62 -7.02 26.03
C GLU A 116 -26.74 -6.97 27.55
N ASN A 117 -27.83 -6.40 28.07
CA ASN A 117 -28.06 -6.26 29.51
C ASN A 117 -28.17 -7.61 30.27
N SER A 118 -28.49 -8.69 29.54
CA SER A 118 -28.65 -10.04 30.10
C SER A 118 -27.32 -10.62 30.60
N TYR A 119 -26.21 -10.22 29.98
CA TYR A 119 -24.89 -10.77 30.22
C TYR A 119 -23.93 -9.67 30.68
N HIS A 120 -23.04 -10.00 31.61
CA HIS A 120 -21.88 -9.17 31.90
C HIS A 120 -20.62 -10.01 31.79
N SER A 121 -19.62 -9.42 31.16
CA SER A 121 -18.36 -10.10 30.93
C SER A 121 -17.19 -9.15 31.14
N GLN A 122 -16.08 -9.73 31.55
CA GLN A 122 -14.79 -9.05 31.53
C GLN A 122 -14.15 -9.24 30.15
N TRP A 123 -13.22 -8.35 29.82
CA TRP A 123 -12.33 -8.58 28.68
C TRP A 123 -11.56 -9.89 28.87
N SER A 124 -11.45 -10.67 27.80
CA SER A 124 -10.50 -11.78 27.75
C SER A 124 -9.06 -11.25 27.83
N GLU A 125 -8.13 -12.17 28.08
CA GLU A 125 -6.72 -11.87 27.88
C GLU A 125 -6.46 -11.46 26.43
N TRP A 126 -5.34 -10.78 26.22
CA TRP A 126 -4.89 -10.54 24.85
C TRP A 126 -4.48 -11.85 24.18
N SER A 127 -4.83 -11.98 22.91
CA SER A 127 -4.32 -13.05 22.05
C SER A 127 -2.80 -12.96 21.81
N GLN A 128 -2.24 -14.02 21.23
CA GLN A 128 -0.87 -14.00 20.76
C GLN A 128 -0.67 -12.90 19.71
N ALA A 129 0.36 -12.07 19.90
CA ALA A 129 0.66 -11.00 18.97
C ALA A 129 1.15 -11.55 17.61
N THR A 130 0.65 -10.99 16.52
CA THR A 130 1.02 -11.37 15.15
C THR A 130 1.63 -10.19 14.43
N VAL A 131 2.69 -10.44 13.67
CA VAL A 131 3.40 -9.41 12.89
C VAL A 131 2.79 -9.32 11.50
N PHE A 132 2.58 -8.11 11.02
CA PHE A 132 2.08 -7.84 9.68
C PHE A 132 2.74 -6.58 9.12
N GLN A 133 2.74 -6.45 7.80
CA GLN A 133 3.30 -5.30 7.12
C GLN A 133 2.43 -4.97 5.91
N ARG A 134 2.18 -3.68 5.67
CA ARG A 134 1.49 -3.22 4.47
C ARG A 134 2.28 -3.65 3.23
N ALA A 135 1.61 -4.24 2.25
CA ALA A 135 2.25 -4.56 0.98
C ALA A 135 2.65 -3.25 0.27
N ASP A 136 3.86 -3.20 -0.27
CA ASP A 136 4.26 -2.05 -1.06
C ASP A 136 3.40 -1.96 -2.33
N VAL A 137 3.05 -0.72 -2.72
CA VAL A 137 2.49 -0.49 -4.05
C VAL A 137 3.55 -0.96 -5.05
N PRO A 138 3.21 -1.83 -6.01
CA PRO A 138 4.14 -2.17 -7.07
C PRO A 138 4.56 -0.87 -7.74
N LYS A 139 5.82 -0.47 -7.55
CA LYS A 139 6.43 0.53 -8.40
C LYS A 139 6.52 -0.13 -9.76
N VAL A 140 5.48 0.01 -10.59
CA VAL A 140 5.63 -0.16 -12.03
C VAL A 140 6.73 0.83 -12.37
N SER A 141 7.93 0.30 -12.57
CA SER A 141 9.13 1.09 -12.82
C SER A 141 8.81 1.98 -14.01
N GLU A 142 8.54 3.26 -13.76
CA GLU A 142 8.27 4.26 -14.80
C GLU A 142 9.41 4.26 -15.82
N LYS A 143 10.62 3.88 -15.39
CA LYS A 143 11.77 3.59 -16.25
C LYS A 143 11.50 2.53 -17.31
N ILE A 144 10.82 1.43 -16.99
CA ILE A 144 10.57 0.33 -17.95
C ILE A 144 9.54 0.76 -19.01
N LEU A 145 8.49 1.47 -18.62
CA LEU A 145 7.49 1.96 -19.58
C LEU A 145 8.06 3.11 -20.43
N ASN A 146 8.77 4.07 -19.84
CA ASN A 146 9.34 5.20 -20.57
C ASN A 146 10.41 4.74 -21.58
N THR A 147 11.29 3.80 -21.21
CA THR A 147 12.33 3.31 -22.12
C THR A 147 11.75 2.55 -23.32
N LYS A 148 10.75 1.68 -23.10
CA LYS A 148 10.11 0.92 -24.20
C LYS A 148 9.27 1.84 -25.09
N THR A 149 8.45 2.72 -24.52
CA THR A 149 7.58 3.61 -25.28
C THR A 149 8.39 4.63 -26.11
N MET A 150 9.48 5.17 -25.57
CA MET A 150 10.38 6.05 -26.32
C MET A 150 11.05 5.30 -27.48
N GLN A 151 11.52 4.06 -27.26
CA GLN A 151 12.14 3.26 -28.30
C GLN A 151 11.20 2.98 -29.49
N TYR A 152 9.92 2.73 -29.25
CA TYR A 152 8.93 2.53 -30.33
C TYR A 152 8.59 3.80 -31.12
N LEU A 153 8.82 5.00 -30.56
CA LEU A 153 8.62 6.28 -31.26
C LEU A 153 9.81 6.64 -32.15
N PHE A 154 11.04 6.38 -31.71
CA PHE A 154 12.25 6.77 -32.46
C PHE A 154 12.56 5.86 -33.67
N ILE A 155 12.21 4.57 -33.60
CA ILE A 155 12.47 3.60 -34.69
C ILE A 155 11.74 3.98 -36.01
N PRO A 156 10.41 4.20 -36.05
CA PRO A 156 9.72 4.53 -37.30
C PRO A 156 10.10 5.92 -37.82
N LEU A 157 10.40 6.88 -36.92
CA LEU A 157 10.83 8.22 -37.31
C LEU A 157 12.19 8.18 -38.02
N SER A 158 13.15 7.44 -37.47
CA SER A 158 14.49 7.28 -38.05
C SER A 158 14.46 6.47 -39.36
N PHE A 159 13.60 5.46 -39.46
CA PHE A 159 13.45 4.70 -40.70
C PHE A 159 12.79 5.53 -41.80
N GLY A 160 11.77 6.33 -41.47
CA GLY A 160 11.12 7.24 -42.41
C GLY A 160 12.08 8.31 -42.96
N THR A 161 12.94 8.88 -42.11
CA THR A 161 13.94 9.86 -42.56
C THR A 161 15.03 9.22 -43.41
N LEU A 162 15.49 8.01 -43.09
CA LEU A 162 16.43 7.27 -43.94
C LEU A 162 15.85 6.93 -45.31
N LEU A 163 14.59 6.50 -45.38
CA LEU A 163 13.91 6.24 -46.66
C LEU A 163 13.75 7.52 -47.48
N TYR A 164 13.40 8.64 -46.82
CA TYR A 164 13.28 9.94 -47.47
C TYR A 164 14.64 10.42 -48.05
N LEU A 165 15.71 10.30 -47.27
CA LEU A 165 17.08 10.61 -47.72
C LEU A 165 17.51 9.69 -48.87
N PHE A 166 17.27 8.39 -48.78
CA PHE A 166 17.60 7.46 -49.87
C PHE A 166 16.84 7.78 -51.17
N TRP A 167 15.56 8.12 -51.06
CA TRP A 167 14.73 8.49 -52.21
C TRP A 167 15.18 9.82 -52.83
N SER A 168 15.42 10.84 -52.00
CA SER A 168 15.93 12.14 -52.44
C SER A 168 17.37 12.08 -52.99
N CYS A 169 18.24 11.24 -52.43
CA CYS A 169 19.58 10.97 -52.98
C CYS A 169 19.50 10.24 -54.33
N LYS A 170 18.58 9.28 -54.50
CA LYS A 170 18.36 8.64 -55.80
C LYS A 170 17.81 9.60 -56.86
N LEU A 171 16.98 10.55 -56.45
CA LEU A 171 16.50 11.64 -57.31
C LEU A 171 17.66 12.59 -57.66
N SER A 172 18.45 13.04 -56.68
CA SER A 172 19.63 13.90 -56.89
C SER A 172 20.67 13.28 -57.84
N SER A 173 20.92 11.97 -57.76
CA SER A 173 21.79 11.27 -58.70
C SER A 173 21.31 11.34 -60.16
N ARG A 174 20.00 11.51 -60.41
CA ARG A 174 19.47 11.71 -61.77
C ARG A 174 19.56 13.17 -62.24
N TYR A 175 19.66 14.13 -61.32
CA TYR A 175 19.82 15.56 -61.63
C TYR A 175 21.28 16.01 -61.72
N CYS A 176 22.22 15.38 -61.01
CA CYS A 176 23.65 15.68 -61.14
C CYS A 176 24.26 15.20 -62.46
N CYS A 177 23.72 14.15 -63.09
CA CYS A 177 24.16 13.75 -64.44
C CYS A 177 23.66 14.70 -65.54
N PHE A 178 22.59 15.47 -65.32
CA PHE A 178 22.05 16.38 -66.32
C PHE A 178 22.73 17.76 -66.33
N LEU A 179 23.31 18.20 -65.22
CA LEU A 179 24.00 19.49 -65.12
C LEU A 179 25.50 19.45 -65.47
N ALA A 180 26.10 18.26 -65.62
CA ALA A 180 27.52 18.12 -65.92
C ALA A 180 27.88 18.21 -67.43
N LEU A 181 26.90 18.31 -68.34
CA LEU A 181 27.13 18.36 -69.79
C LEU A 181 27.03 19.76 -70.42
N GLY A 182 26.84 20.81 -69.63
CA GLY A 182 26.47 22.14 -70.12
C GLY A 182 27.39 23.29 -69.71
N GLN A 183 28.71 23.10 -69.59
CA GLN A 183 29.64 24.24 -69.49
C GLN A 183 30.83 24.07 -70.43
N LYS A 184 30.74 24.75 -71.58
CA LYS A 184 31.87 25.07 -72.46
C LYS A 184 32.04 26.60 -72.49
N ALA A 185 33.29 27.03 -72.54
CA ALA A 185 33.81 28.29 -72.02
C ALA A 185 33.69 29.54 -72.94
N SER A 186 33.68 30.71 -72.26
CA SER A 186 34.29 32.04 -72.60
C SER A 186 33.69 32.92 -73.72
N PRO A 187 34.04 34.23 -73.81
CA PRO A 187 34.01 35.32 -72.80
C PRO A 187 33.38 36.63 -73.38
N ALA A 188 33.12 37.67 -72.54
CA ALA A 188 33.37 39.11 -72.82
C ALA A 188 32.45 40.08 -72.02
N LEU A 189 33.11 41.00 -71.30
CA LEU A 189 32.82 42.44 -71.13
C LEU A 189 31.36 42.93 -70.96
N THR A 190 31.02 43.47 -69.78
CA THR A 190 30.92 44.93 -69.49
C THR A 190 30.32 45.20 -68.09
N PHE A 191 30.92 46.13 -67.35
CA PHE A 191 30.38 46.86 -66.18
C PHE A 191 29.44 48.01 -66.66
N PRO A 192 28.85 48.89 -65.80
CA PRO A 192 28.69 48.95 -64.32
C PRO A 192 27.17 49.11 -63.95
N HIS A 193 26.66 49.26 -62.72
CA HIS A 193 26.85 50.32 -61.70
C HIS A 193 25.97 49.99 -60.47
N GLN A 194 26.50 50.19 -59.25
CA GLN A 194 25.82 50.71 -58.04
C GLN A 194 24.66 49.89 -57.39
N LEU A 195 24.41 49.90 -56.08
CA LEU A 195 24.79 50.71 -54.92
C LEU A 195 24.37 49.95 -53.63
N LEU A 196 25.02 50.26 -52.50
CA LEU A 196 24.52 50.21 -51.10
C LEU A 196 24.30 48.80 -50.49
N SER A 197 24.57 48.49 -49.22
CA SER A 197 25.09 49.24 -48.07
C SER A 197 24.98 48.31 -46.85
N PHE A 198 26.04 48.25 -46.03
CA PHE A 198 26.08 48.02 -44.56
C PHE A 198 25.39 46.76 -43.97
N SER A 199 26.17 45.81 -43.43
CA SER A 199 26.75 45.78 -42.07
C SER A 199 25.77 45.41 -40.94
N HIS A 200 26.01 44.30 -40.26
CA HIS A 200 26.76 44.23 -39.00
C HIS A 200 26.53 42.84 -38.37
N SER A 201 27.63 42.17 -38.00
CA SER A 201 27.63 41.07 -37.03
C SER A 201 27.28 41.59 -35.65
N ILE A 202 26.50 40.85 -34.86
CA ILE A 202 26.63 40.82 -33.40
C ILE A 202 26.46 39.39 -32.90
N VAL A 203 27.53 38.90 -32.29
CA VAL A 203 27.63 37.74 -31.41
C VAL A 203 27.24 38.20 -30.00
N CYS A 204 26.40 37.43 -29.30
CA CYS A 204 26.27 37.53 -27.84
C CYS A 204 26.35 36.13 -27.22
N THR A 205 27.36 35.97 -26.38
CA THR A 205 27.63 34.85 -25.47
C THR A 205 27.36 35.25 -24.02
N MET A 206 27.39 34.24 -23.14
CA MET A 206 27.54 34.27 -21.67
C MET A 206 26.25 34.45 -20.85
N GLU A 207 26.11 33.90 -19.64
CA GLU A 207 26.75 32.84 -18.84
C GLU A 207 25.87 32.69 -17.57
N ILE A 208 26.02 31.60 -16.83
CA ILE A 208 25.30 31.25 -15.59
C ILE A 208 25.91 31.95 -14.36
N LEU A 209 25.06 32.37 -13.40
CA LEU A 209 25.24 32.41 -11.92
C LEU A 209 24.12 33.32 -11.38
N ARG A 210 23.30 33.01 -10.36
CA ARG A 210 23.42 32.19 -9.16
C ARG A 210 22.00 31.76 -8.72
#